data_AF-A0A1J4ZQR3-F1
#
_entry.id   AF-A0A1J4ZQR3-F1
#
_cell.length_a   1.000
_cell.length_b   1.000
_cell.length_c   1.000
_cell.angle_alpha   90.00
_cell.angle_beta   90.00
_cell.angle_gamma   90.00
#
_symmetry.space_group_name_H-M   'P 1'
#
loop_
_entity.id
_entity.type
_entity.pdbx_description
1 polymer ?
#
loop_
_entity_poly.entity_id
_entity_poly.type
_entity_poly.pdbx_seq_one_letter_code
_entity_poly.pdbx_strand_id
1 'polypeptide(L)'
;MSTFLLISLSLGALGAINTWDLPTYFLLVAGAFLVAAWRGRRVTMVIAAGVAAGLTGVLAVAAYWPFYAHYQALVGGESGPLIGRYLGWVHGASPLGRWLVVWGFFLFLALSFVRVELFRWPAVETRGRKGTEGTGGTEGAMGTGGTEEVEGTEGIAGIDGTEGTEGNPDSVGDEGAPETGGADADEEGVERVVDAGRRSRHVRLMGLLAAVGLAALLVVLERPTAGLAIVPLVLALAFAVRRWTPPENAFVMLLLALGLGIVAGTELIYLRDFLDGGDWYRMNTLFKFSVPAWLFLGLAGGVMLPRVWATAGRRPIWLRWPWRGLVLLLLVFGLAFLPLGVPSRVRDRFPGPRPAIGTPDGAAFMTVGRYSWPDSKHTVELAYDYLAIHWLLDHVTGTPVVAEAPAGGYTVAGQSVGYDYYRAGGLRVASLTGFPTFVGQHQYEQRPADQVGERTRLGQTFFSTTDIARARELMRELRVGYIYVGTLERTLFSVDALRKFDVLVELGELEVVYQNSRVTIYRLANER
;
A
#
# COMPACT_ATOMS: atom_id res chain seq x y z
N MET A 1 14.18 -24.22 -2.35
CA MET A 1 13.85 -23.87 -3.75
C MET A 1 12.44 -23.30 -3.89
N SER A 2 11.42 -23.93 -3.29
CA SER A 2 10.01 -23.47 -3.32
C SER A 2 9.82 -22.03 -2.84
N THR A 3 10.39 -21.64 -1.70
CA THR A 3 10.26 -20.27 -1.14
C THR A 3 10.87 -19.20 -2.06
N PHE A 4 12.01 -19.49 -2.70
CA PHE A 4 12.69 -18.55 -3.59
C PHE A 4 11.87 -18.28 -4.86
N LEU A 5 11.28 -19.34 -5.42
CA LEU A 5 10.37 -19.23 -6.56
C LEU A 5 9.09 -18.48 -6.18
N LEU A 6 8.51 -18.78 -5.01
CA LEU A 6 7.31 -18.09 -4.53
C LEU A 6 7.55 -16.59 -4.32
N ILE A 7 8.69 -16.20 -3.75
CA ILE A 7 9.06 -14.79 -3.59
C ILE A 7 9.22 -14.12 -4.95
N SER A 8 9.89 -14.78 -5.91
CA SER A 8 10.09 -14.25 -7.25
C SER A 8 8.75 -14.06 -7.98
N LEU A 9 7.86 -15.06 -7.94
CA LEU A 9 6.52 -14.99 -8.52
C LEU A 9 5.68 -13.88 -7.88
N SER A 10 5.67 -13.81 -6.54
CA SER A 10 4.91 -12.79 -5.80
C SER A 10 5.40 -11.38 -6.14
N LEU A 11 6.73 -11.22 -6.22
CA LEU A 11 7.34 -9.93 -6.56
C LEU A 11 7.02 -9.52 -8.00
N GLY A 12 7.05 -10.45 -8.95
CA GLY A 12 6.65 -10.21 -10.34
C GLY A 12 5.17 -9.81 -10.46
N ALA A 13 4.30 -10.48 -9.70
CA ALA A 13 2.87 -10.17 -9.65
C ALA A 13 2.62 -8.73 -9.21
N LEU A 14 3.33 -8.26 -8.19
CA LEU A 14 3.22 -6.88 -7.70
C LEU A 14 3.53 -5.87 -8.81
N GLY A 15 4.59 -6.12 -9.60
CA GLY A 15 4.93 -5.25 -10.73
C GLY A 15 3.89 -5.24 -11.86
N ALA A 16 3.22 -6.36 -12.12
CA ALA A 16 2.16 -6.44 -13.13
C ALA A 16 0.84 -5.79 -12.67
N ILE A 17 0.51 -5.91 -11.38
CA ILE A 17 -0.69 -5.29 -10.78
C ILE A 17 -0.49 -3.79 -10.61
N ASN A 18 0.68 -3.39 -10.12
CA ASN A 18 1.06 -2.00 -9.89
C ASN A 18 2.59 -1.84 -10.04
N THR A 19 3.03 -1.35 -11.18
CA THR A 19 4.45 -1.20 -11.53
C THR A 19 5.29 -0.45 -10.48
N TRP A 20 4.64 0.40 -9.66
CA TRP A 20 5.28 1.20 -8.62
C TRP A 20 5.65 0.40 -7.38
N ASP A 21 4.99 -0.74 -7.15
CA ASP A 21 5.21 -1.59 -5.99
C ASP A 21 6.51 -2.38 -6.14
N LEU A 22 6.76 -2.96 -7.32
CA LEU A 22 7.94 -3.79 -7.61
C LEU A 22 9.26 -3.26 -7.02
N PRO A 23 9.70 -2.01 -7.27
CA PRO A 23 10.97 -1.51 -6.71
C PRO A 23 10.96 -1.45 -5.18
N THR A 24 9.84 -1.08 -4.55
CA THR A 24 9.76 -0.94 -3.08
C THR A 24 9.82 -2.30 -2.37
N TYR A 25 9.08 -3.29 -2.87
CA TYR A 25 9.08 -4.64 -2.30
C TYR A 25 10.34 -5.42 -2.68
N PHE A 26 10.95 -5.14 -3.85
CA PHE A 26 12.26 -5.69 -4.19
C PHE A 26 13.33 -5.23 -3.20
N LEU A 27 13.35 -3.94 -2.83
CA LEU A 27 14.27 -3.42 -1.84
C LEU A 27 14.07 -4.07 -0.45
N LEU A 28 12.83 -4.40 -0.09
CA LEU A 28 12.55 -5.18 1.13
C LEU A 28 13.17 -6.58 1.06
N VAL A 29 12.95 -7.32 -0.03
CA VAL A 29 13.49 -8.68 -0.21
C VAL A 29 15.02 -8.66 -0.25
N ALA A 30 15.60 -7.79 -1.08
CA ALA A 30 17.04 -7.63 -1.20
C ALA A 30 17.67 -7.20 0.14
N GLY A 31 17.05 -6.25 0.83
CA GLY A 31 17.47 -5.79 2.15
C GLY A 31 17.46 -6.93 3.16
N ALA A 32 16.43 -7.79 3.17
CA ALA A 32 16.36 -8.93 4.06
C ALA A 32 17.48 -9.94 3.81
N PHE A 33 17.77 -10.26 2.54
CA PHE A 33 18.87 -11.17 2.17
C PHE A 33 20.23 -10.61 2.60
N LEU A 34 20.48 -9.33 2.30
CA LEU A 34 21.75 -8.67 2.61
C LEU A 34 21.96 -8.53 4.12
N VAL A 35 20.94 -8.12 4.87
CA VAL A 35 21.01 -8.02 6.34
C VAL A 35 21.23 -9.40 6.95
N ALA A 36 20.54 -10.44 6.50
CA ALA A 36 20.75 -11.80 6.99
C ALA A 36 22.19 -12.28 6.73
N ALA A 37 22.69 -12.10 5.51
CA ALA A 37 24.03 -12.53 5.14
C ALA A 37 25.16 -11.76 5.84
N TRP A 38 24.99 -10.44 6.00
CA TRP A 38 25.94 -9.57 6.70
C TRP A 38 26.22 -10.04 8.15
N ARG A 39 25.22 -10.65 8.78
CA ARG A 39 25.30 -11.17 10.16
C ARG A 39 26.12 -12.46 10.25
N GLY A 40 26.21 -13.23 9.16
CA GLY A 40 26.98 -14.46 9.07
C GLY A 40 28.50 -14.28 9.02
N ARG A 41 29.02 -13.04 9.08
CA ARG A 41 30.44 -12.66 9.14
C ARG A 41 31.34 -13.11 7.97
N ARG A 42 30.78 -13.71 6.92
CA ARG A 42 31.51 -14.12 5.72
C ARG A 42 31.13 -13.20 4.55
N VAL A 43 32.10 -12.52 3.95
CA VAL A 43 31.87 -11.67 2.77
C VAL A 43 31.28 -12.47 1.62
N THR A 44 31.68 -13.74 1.47
CA THR A 44 31.09 -14.68 0.48
C THR A 44 29.59 -14.84 0.63
N MET A 45 29.05 -14.82 1.85
CA MET A 45 27.60 -14.88 2.09
C MET A 45 26.90 -13.61 1.62
N VAL A 46 27.53 -12.44 1.80
CA VAL A 46 26.97 -11.15 1.34
C VAL A 46 26.93 -11.10 -0.18
N ILE A 47 28.00 -11.55 -0.85
CA ILE A 47 28.04 -11.68 -2.30
C ILE A 47 26.95 -12.65 -2.77
N ALA A 48 26.84 -13.83 -2.16
CA ALA A 48 25.81 -14.81 -2.49
C ALA A 48 24.39 -14.25 -2.29
N ALA A 49 24.15 -13.48 -1.22
CA ALA A 49 22.87 -12.80 -1.00
C ALA A 49 22.57 -11.74 -2.05
N GLY A 50 23.58 -10.97 -2.48
CA GLY A 50 23.45 -10.02 -3.58
C GLY A 50 23.08 -10.71 -4.90
N VAL A 51 23.74 -11.83 -5.22
CA VAL A 51 23.42 -12.67 -6.38
C VAL A 51 22.00 -13.23 -6.27
N ALA A 52 21.63 -13.77 -5.10
CA ALA A 52 20.29 -14.30 -4.86
C ALA A 52 19.22 -13.22 -5.04
N ALA A 53 19.43 -12.01 -4.51
CA ALA A 53 18.51 -10.89 -4.70
C ALA A 53 18.40 -10.50 -6.18
N GLY A 54 19.52 -10.39 -6.90
CA GLY A 54 19.53 -10.12 -8.33
C GLY A 54 18.77 -11.18 -9.14
N LEU A 55 19.00 -12.46 -8.85
CA LEU A 55 18.28 -13.57 -9.45
C LEU A 55 16.78 -13.53 -9.13
N THR A 56 16.38 -13.18 -7.90
CA THR A 56 14.96 -12.96 -7.56
C THR A 56 14.34 -11.87 -8.43
N GLY A 57 15.03 -10.75 -8.64
CA GLY A 57 14.56 -9.67 -9.51
C GLY A 57 14.42 -10.10 -10.97
N VAL A 58 15.42 -10.82 -11.50
CA VAL A 58 15.39 -11.35 -12.86
C VAL A 58 14.24 -12.35 -13.04
N LEU A 59 14.06 -13.28 -12.10
CA LEU A 59 12.96 -14.25 -12.14
C LEU A 59 11.59 -13.60 -11.98
N ALA A 60 11.48 -12.55 -11.16
CA ALA A 60 10.25 -11.78 -11.02
C ALA A 60 9.81 -11.14 -12.35
N VAL A 61 10.75 -10.52 -13.08
CA VAL A 61 10.47 -9.97 -14.41
C VAL A 61 10.22 -11.06 -15.44
N ALA A 62 11.04 -12.12 -15.44
CA ALA A 62 10.94 -13.22 -16.40
C ALA A 62 9.60 -13.97 -16.30
N ALA A 63 9.10 -14.21 -15.08
CA ALA A 63 7.82 -14.88 -14.86
C ALA A 63 6.62 -14.11 -15.43
N TYR A 64 6.76 -12.79 -15.59
CA TYR A 64 5.74 -11.90 -16.14
C TYR A 64 6.20 -11.26 -17.46
N TRP A 65 7.15 -11.88 -18.16
CA TRP A 65 7.69 -11.35 -19.41
C TRP A 65 6.62 -11.05 -20.47
N PRO A 66 5.58 -11.89 -20.68
CA PRO A 66 4.53 -11.55 -21.63
C PRO A 66 3.84 -10.22 -21.33
N PHE A 67 3.66 -9.88 -20.05
CA PHE A 67 3.15 -8.57 -19.65
C PHE A 67 4.15 -7.46 -20.00
N TYR A 68 5.41 -7.58 -19.56
CA TYR A 68 6.42 -6.53 -19.78
C TYR A 68 6.79 -6.31 -21.25
N ALA A 69 6.73 -7.36 -22.07
CA ALA A 69 6.97 -7.28 -23.52
C ALA A 69 5.92 -6.42 -24.25
N HIS A 70 4.72 -6.29 -23.68
CA HIS A 70 3.62 -5.51 -24.25
C HIS A 70 3.24 -4.29 -23.38
N TYR A 71 3.91 -4.10 -22.24
CA TYR A 71 3.62 -3.01 -21.31
C TYR A 71 4.12 -1.68 -21.88
N GLN A 72 3.21 -0.70 -21.95
CA GLN A 72 3.55 0.67 -22.30
C GLN A 72 3.61 1.51 -21.02
N ALA A 73 4.80 1.98 -20.67
CA ALA A 73 5.00 2.82 -19.50
C ALA A 73 4.38 4.21 -19.74
N LEU A 74 3.47 4.61 -18.85
CA LEU A 74 2.89 5.97 -18.81
C LEU A 74 3.77 6.96 -18.02
N VAL A 75 5.05 6.62 -17.83
CA VAL A 75 6.03 7.32 -17.00
C VAL A 75 7.29 7.49 -17.84
N GLY A 76 7.90 8.67 -17.78
CA GLY A 76 9.07 9.04 -18.56
C GLY A 76 8.78 10.15 -19.57
N GLY A 77 9.63 11.18 -19.61
CA GLY A 77 9.58 12.24 -20.61
C GLY A 77 10.10 11.79 -21.97
N GLU A 78 9.63 12.44 -23.04
CA GLU A 78 9.98 12.14 -24.44
C GLU A 78 11.47 12.36 -24.77
N SER A 79 12.18 13.13 -23.94
CA SER A 79 13.58 13.49 -24.16
C SER A 79 14.37 13.58 -22.84
N GLY A 80 15.69 13.46 -22.93
CA GLY A 80 16.61 13.55 -21.80
C GLY A 80 17.54 12.33 -21.64
N PRO A 81 18.57 12.42 -20.76
CA PRO A 81 19.44 11.29 -20.42
C PRO A 81 18.65 10.20 -19.67
N LEU A 82 19.06 8.93 -19.80
CA LEU A 82 18.34 7.72 -19.31
C LEU A 82 17.55 7.93 -18.01
N ILE A 83 18.24 8.29 -16.92
CA ILE A 83 17.60 8.45 -15.60
C ILE A 83 16.76 9.74 -15.53
N GLY A 84 17.24 10.83 -16.15
CA GLY A 84 16.54 12.11 -16.17
C GLY A 84 15.24 12.11 -16.99
N ARG A 85 15.00 11.08 -17.81
CA ARG A 85 13.68 10.85 -18.43
C ARG A 85 12.64 10.50 -17.38
N TYR A 86 13.01 9.68 -16.40
CA TYR A 86 12.08 9.12 -15.42
C TYR A 86 12.07 9.88 -14.10
N LEU A 87 13.19 10.48 -13.70
CA LEU A 87 13.30 11.16 -12.41
C LEU A 87 13.43 12.68 -12.57
N GLY A 88 12.67 13.40 -11.75
CA GLY A 88 12.81 14.83 -11.56
C GLY A 88 13.09 15.19 -10.09
N TRP A 89 13.64 16.39 -9.89
CA TRP A 89 13.84 16.95 -8.55
C TRP A 89 12.56 17.62 -8.06
N VAL A 90 12.16 17.33 -6.82
CA VAL A 90 11.01 18.00 -6.21
C VAL A 90 11.30 19.50 -6.12
N HIS A 91 10.37 20.36 -6.53
CA HIS A 91 10.61 21.82 -6.58
C HIS A 91 10.61 22.48 -5.19
N GLY A 92 9.84 21.95 -4.24
CA GLY A 92 9.78 22.48 -2.88
C GLY A 92 9.26 21.45 -1.88
N ALA A 93 9.63 21.62 -0.60
CA ALA A 93 9.19 20.74 0.47
C ALA A 93 7.66 20.76 0.64
N SER A 94 7.10 19.63 1.07
CA SER A 94 5.70 19.58 1.48
C SER A 94 5.43 20.56 2.64
N PRO A 95 4.27 21.24 2.68
CA PRO A 95 3.91 22.08 3.81
C PRO A 95 3.99 21.30 5.12
N LEU A 96 4.85 21.76 6.03
CA LEU A 96 5.23 20.99 7.23
C LEU A 96 4.03 20.52 8.04
N GLY A 97 3.03 21.39 8.26
CA GLY A 97 1.82 21.03 8.99
C GLY A 97 1.05 19.87 8.35
N ARG A 98 0.84 19.91 7.03
CA ARG A 98 0.15 18.82 6.30
C ARG A 98 0.97 17.54 6.30
N TRP A 99 2.28 17.65 6.17
CA TRP A 99 3.19 16.51 6.22
C TRP A 99 3.16 15.84 7.61
N LEU A 100 3.15 16.62 8.69
CA LEU A 100 3.03 16.11 10.07
C LEU A 100 1.66 15.49 10.36
N VAL A 101 0.58 15.95 9.72
CA VAL A 101 -0.72 15.30 9.81
C VAL A 101 -0.66 13.87 9.27
N VAL A 102 0.08 13.64 8.18
CA VAL A 102 0.20 12.32 7.53
C VAL A 102 1.24 11.43 8.24
N TRP A 103 2.40 11.98 8.59
CA TRP A 103 3.57 11.19 9.02
C TRP A 103 3.92 11.37 10.51
N GLY A 104 3.32 12.33 11.21
CA GLY A 104 3.72 12.74 12.56
C GLY A 104 3.61 11.63 13.60
N PHE A 105 2.58 10.78 13.52
CA PHE A 105 2.46 9.59 14.38
C PHE A 105 3.65 8.64 14.20
N PHE A 106 3.96 8.29 12.95
CA PHE A 106 5.06 7.38 12.64
C PHE A 106 6.41 7.98 12.99
N LEU A 107 6.62 9.27 12.71
CA LEU A 107 7.85 9.98 13.07
C LEU A 107 8.07 10.00 14.59
N PHE A 108 7.03 10.34 15.35
CA PHE A 108 7.10 10.34 16.82
C PHE A 108 7.41 8.96 17.39
N LEU A 109 6.74 7.93 16.87
CA LEU A 109 6.97 6.55 17.29
C LEU A 109 8.37 6.06 16.93
N ALA A 110 8.85 6.35 15.71
CA ALA A 110 10.19 6.02 15.23
C ALA A 110 11.28 6.64 16.11
N LEU A 111 11.19 7.94 16.38
CA LEU A 111 12.12 8.66 17.26
C LEU A 111 12.10 8.08 18.69
N SER A 112 10.93 7.77 19.22
CA SER A 112 10.79 7.16 20.54
C SER A 112 11.42 5.77 20.60
N PHE A 113 11.22 4.95 19.56
CA PHE A 113 11.76 3.60 19.48
C PHE A 113 13.28 3.58 19.31
N VAL A 114 13.80 4.36 18.37
CA VAL A 114 15.24 4.52 18.16
C VAL A 114 15.93 5.03 19.42
N ARG A 115 15.31 5.97 20.15
CA ARG A 115 15.82 6.43 21.45
C ARG A 115 15.93 5.26 22.44
N VAL A 116 14.89 4.44 22.59
CA VAL A 116 14.90 3.27 23.48
C VAL A 116 16.04 2.30 23.11
N GLU A 117 16.21 2.01 21.82
CA GLU A 117 17.26 1.11 21.34
C GLU A 117 18.67 1.69 21.51
N LEU A 118 18.84 3.01 21.36
CA LEU A 118 20.11 3.69 21.67
C LEU A 118 20.50 3.54 23.15
N PHE A 119 19.54 3.61 24.07
CA PHE A 119 19.80 3.38 25.50
C PHE A 119 20.05 1.90 25.84
N ARG A 120 19.44 0.97 25.11
CA ARG A 120 19.69 -0.48 25.27
C ARG A 120 20.99 -0.95 24.62
N TRP A 121 21.58 -0.12 23.74
CA TRP A 121 22.79 -0.43 22.99
C TRP A 121 23.94 -1.05 23.82
N PRO A 122 24.30 -0.53 25.02
CA PRO A 122 25.41 -1.07 25.81
C PRO A 122 25.13 -2.44 26.46
N ALA A 123 23.88 -2.68 26.88
CA ALA A 123 23.50 -3.88 27.61
C ALA A 123 23.47 -5.13 26.71
N VAL A 124 23.16 -4.95 25.43
CA VAL A 124 23.19 -6.04 24.43
C VAL A 124 24.63 -6.36 23.99
N GLU A 125 25.51 -5.37 23.98
CA GLU A 125 26.93 -5.56 23.57
C GLU A 125 27.72 -6.36 24.61
N THR A 126 27.44 -6.15 25.89
CA THR A 126 28.05 -6.89 27.01
C THR A 126 27.54 -8.33 27.08
N ARG A 127 26.24 -8.56 26.87
CA ARG A 127 25.66 -9.92 26.84
C ARG A 127 26.05 -10.70 25.57
N GLY A 128 26.16 -10.04 24.43
CA GLY A 128 26.58 -10.65 23.16
C GLY A 128 28.08 -11.03 23.12
N ARG A 129 28.95 -10.30 23.83
CA ARG A 129 30.36 -10.68 24.03
C ARG A 129 30.52 -11.88 24.97
N LYS A 130 29.79 -11.90 26.09
CA LYS A 130 29.82 -13.04 27.04
C LYS A 130 29.28 -14.35 26.45
N GLY A 131 28.44 -14.30 25.42
CA GLY A 131 27.97 -15.50 24.71
C GLY A 131 28.98 -16.09 23.70
N THR A 132 30.14 -15.45 23.49
CA THR A 132 31.20 -15.92 22.58
C THR A 132 32.49 -16.36 23.29
N GLU A 133 32.59 -16.17 24.59
CA GLU A 133 33.62 -16.78 25.44
C GLU A 133 32.94 -17.87 26.29
N GLY A 134 33.53 -19.07 26.30
CA GLY A 134 32.87 -20.31 26.69
C GLY A 134 32.05 -20.25 27.99
N THR A 135 30.83 -20.79 27.94
CA THR A 135 30.16 -21.23 29.16
C THR A 135 30.81 -22.54 29.59
N GLY A 136 31.80 -22.43 30.48
CA GLY A 136 32.15 -23.55 31.37
C GLY A 136 30.91 -23.98 32.15
N GLY A 137 30.77 -25.30 32.34
CA GLY A 137 29.56 -25.96 32.83
C GLY A 137 28.89 -25.26 34.00
N THR A 138 27.57 -25.17 33.95
CA THR A 138 26.77 -24.91 35.14
C THR A 138 26.43 -26.26 35.75
N GLU A 139 26.91 -26.50 36.97
CA GLU A 139 26.52 -27.64 37.80
C GLU A 139 25.00 -27.68 37.97
N GLY A 140 24.46 -28.90 37.94
CA GLY A 140 23.04 -29.15 38.09
C GLY A 140 22.50 -28.62 39.41
N ALA A 141 21.41 -27.85 39.33
CA ALA A 141 20.63 -27.50 40.50
C ALA A 141 19.98 -28.77 41.09
N MET A 142 20.22 -29.00 42.39
CA MET A 142 19.56 -30.03 43.19
C MET A 142 18.03 -29.92 43.08
N GLY A 143 17.39 -31.08 42.89
CA GLY A 143 15.95 -31.23 42.84
C GLY A 143 15.27 -30.77 44.12
N THR A 144 14.13 -30.10 43.97
CA THR A 144 13.19 -29.87 45.08
C THR A 144 12.06 -30.88 44.98
N GLY A 145 11.72 -31.46 46.13
CA GLY A 145 10.84 -32.61 46.29
C GLY A 145 9.40 -32.38 45.85
N GLY A 146 8.75 -33.50 45.54
CA GLY A 146 7.44 -33.56 44.90
C GLY A 146 6.27 -33.09 45.76
N THR A 147 5.17 -32.80 45.06
CA THR A 147 3.79 -32.93 45.54
C THR A 147 2.94 -33.49 44.40
N GLU A 148 1.97 -34.31 44.77
CA GLU A 148 1.24 -35.29 43.98
C GLU A 148 0.21 -34.74 42.97
N GLU A 149 -0.03 -35.59 41.96
CA GLU A 149 -1.27 -35.90 41.22
C GLU A 149 -2.14 -34.77 40.63
N VAL A 150 -2.17 -34.70 39.28
CA VAL A 150 -3.42 -34.76 38.47
C VAL A 150 -3.10 -35.46 37.13
N GLU A 151 -3.92 -36.46 36.80
CA GLU A 151 -3.81 -37.36 35.64
C GLU A 151 -4.46 -36.79 34.36
N GLY A 152 -3.86 -37.10 33.19
CA GLY A 152 -4.59 -37.32 31.93
C GLY A 152 -4.50 -36.24 30.83
N THR A 153 -3.63 -36.44 29.82
CA THR A 153 -4.02 -36.83 28.43
C THR A 153 -2.79 -36.87 27.50
N GLU A 154 -2.83 -37.83 26.58
CA GLU A 154 -1.71 -38.45 25.86
C GLU A 154 -0.96 -37.52 24.88
N GLY A 155 0.38 -37.56 24.97
CA GLY A 155 1.32 -36.98 24.01
C GLY A 155 1.96 -38.06 23.13
N ILE A 156 1.98 -37.78 21.83
CA ILE A 156 2.44 -38.63 20.73
C ILE A 156 3.97 -38.90 20.81
N ALA A 157 4.34 -40.10 20.38
CA ALA A 157 5.66 -40.74 20.46
C ALA A 157 6.87 -39.88 20.03
N GLY A 158 7.92 -39.93 20.87
CA GLY A 158 9.26 -39.44 20.55
C GLY A 158 9.98 -40.33 19.55
N ILE A 159 10.81 -39.72 18.71
CA ILE A 159 11.67 -40.38 17.73
C ILE A 159 13.05 -40.58 18.38
N ASP A 160 13.56 -41.81 18.33
CA ASP A 160 14.84 -42.22 18.91
C ASP A 160 16.03 -41.38 18.42
N GLY A 161 16.90 -41.01 19.35
CA GLY A 161 18.19 -40.39 19.06
C GLY A 161 19.18 -41.41 18.53
N THR A 162 19.87 -41.07 17.44
CA THR A 162 20.97 -41.87 16.89
C THR A 162 22.19 -41.85 17.81
N GLU A 163 22.77 -43.02 18.04
CA GLU A 163 23.94 -43.31 18.86
C GLU A 163 25.16 -42.45 18.53
N GLY A 164 25.87 -42.02 19.59
CA GLY A 164 27.16 -41.36 19.50
C GLY A 164 28.28 -42.36 19.19
N THR A 165 29.17 -41.97 18.28
CA THR A 165 30.41 -42.73 17.99
C THR A 165 31.41 -42.61 19.14
N GLU A 166 31.88 -43.76 19.62
CA GLU A 166 32.91 -43.95 20.63
C GLU A 166 34.25 -43.28 20.26
N GLY A 167 34.84 -42.57 21.23
CA GLY A 167 36.23 -42.13 21.20
C GLY A 167 37.10 -43.11 21.99
N ASN A 168 38.12 -43.65 21.35
CA ASN A 168 39.14 -44.54 21.93
C ASN A 168 39.96 -43.81 23.01
N PRO A 169 40.28 -44.44 24.16
CA PRO A 169 41.12 -43.86 25.21
C PRO A 169 42.60 -44.06 24.89
N ASP A 170 43.44 -43.11 25.27
CA ASP A 170 44.80 -43.36 25.80
C ASP A 170 45.51 -42.03 26.12
N SER A 171 45.74 -41.78 27.40
CA SER A 171 47.07 -41.56 28.01
C SER A 171 46.96 -40.81 29.34
N VAL A 172 47.72 -41.32 30.31
CA VAL A 172 47.77 -40.99 31.74
C VAL A 172 48.92 -40.03 32.03
N GLY A 173 48.77 -39.20 33.07
CA GLY A 173 49.83 -38.44 33.76
C GLY A 173 49.83 -36.95 33.36
N ASP A 174 49.83 -35.97 34.27
CA ASP A 174 50.50 -35.90 35.56
C ASP A 174 49.83 -34.84 36.48
N GLU A 175 49.87 -35.06 37.79
CA GLU A 175 49.39 -34.12 38.82
C GLU A 175 50.41 -32.97 39.03
N GLY A 176 49.99 -31.73 38.80
CA GLY A 176 50.77 -30.52 39.09
C GLY A 176 50.00 -29.58 40.01
N ALA A 177 50.62 -29.25 41.14
CA ALA A 177 50.16 -28.36 42.22
C ALA A 177 49.79 -26.93 41.74
N PRO A 178 49.03 -26.13 42.53
CA PRO A 178 48.49 -24.85 42.06
C PRO A 178 49.57 -23.76 42.05
N GLU A 179 49.83 -23.19 40.88
CA GLU A 179 50.58 -21.93 40.76
C GLU A 179 49.69 -20.76 41.19
N THR A 180 50.09 -20.09 42.26
CA THR A 180 49.64 -18.75 42.62
C THR A 180 50.34 -17.72 41.73
N GLY A 181 49.63 -17.19 40.75
CA GLY A 181 50.01 -16.01 39.98
C GLY A 181 48.81 -15.57 39.15
N GLY A 182 48.41 -14.31 39.03
CA GLY A 182 48.87 -13.05 39.57
C GLY A 182 47.82 -12.02 39.11
N ALA A 183 47.61 -10.96 39.89
CA ALA A 183 46.56 -9.96 39.71
C ALA A 183 46.63 -9.14 38.40
N ASP A 184 47.56 -9.45 37.48
CA ASP A 184 47.78 -8.71 36.23
C ASP A 184 46.87 -9.16 35.06
N ALA A 185 46.31 -10.37 35.11
CA ALA A 185 45.40 -10.87 34.06
C ALA A 185 43.99 -10.23 34.10
N ASP A 186 43.60 -9.69 35.26
CA ASP A 186 42.31 -9.03 35.46
C ASP A 186 42.34 -7.57 34.97
N GLU A 187 43.49 -6.87 35.06
CA GLU A 187 43.61 -5.48 34.60
C GLU A 187 43.56 -5.36 33.07
N GLU A 188 44.26 -6.21 32.32
CA GLU A 188 44.20 -6.21 30.85
C GLU A 188 42.80 -6.57 30.31
N GLY A 189 42.10 -7.49 30.98
CA GLY A 189 40.73 -7.87 30.63
C GLY A 189 39.74 -6.73 30.87
N VAL A 190 39.87 -6.02 32.00
CA VAL A 190 39.08 -4.84 32.33
C VAL A 190 39.39 -3.69 31.37
N GLU A 191 40.65 -3.45 31.04
CA GLU A 191 41.07 -2.38 30.14
C GLU A 191 40.55 -2.61 28.71
N ARG A 192 40.63 -3.84 28.18
CA ARG A 192 40.03 -4.20 26.87
C ARG A 192 38.51 -4.03 26.84
N VAL A 193 37.80 -4.34 27.93
CA VAL A 193 36.35 -4.16 28.04
C VAL A 193 35.97 -2.67 28.12
N VAL A 194 36.73 -1.88 28.88
CA VAL A 194 36.57 -0.42 28.99
C VAL A 194 36.84 0.24 27.64
N ASP A 195 37.90 -0.16 26.95
CA ASP A 195 38.35 0.43 25.69
C ASP A 195 37.43 0.05 24.52
N ALA A 196 36.89 -1.17 24.52
CA ALA A 196 35.81 -1.58 23.63
C ALA A 196 34.49 -0.84 23.91
N GLY A 197 34.14 -0.62 25.18
CA GLY A 197 32.99 0.18 25.60
C GLY A 197 33.13 1.64 25.18
N ARG A 198 34.35 2.20 25.24
CA ARG A 198 34.70 3.54 24.77
C ARG A 198 34.57 3.62 23.25
N ARG A 199 35.15 2.69 22.49
CA ARG A 199 35.06 2.62 21.02
C ARG A 199 33.60 2.54 20.52
N SER A 200 32.76 1.74 21.18
CA SER A 200 31.32 1.65 20.91
C SER A 200 30.56 2.96 21.17
N ARG A 201 30.93 3.74 22.20
CA ARG A 201 30.34 5.07 22.44
C ARG A 201 30.73 6.08 21.35
N HIS A 202 31.97 6.06 20.89
CA HIS A 202 32.45 6.96 19.84
C HIS A 202 31.75 6.72 18.50
N VAL A 203 31.61 5.45 18.07
CA VAL A 203 30.91 5.11 16.83
C VAL A 203 29.44 5.55 16.87
N ARG A 204 28.77 5.41 18.02
CA ARG A 204 27.40 5.90 18.21
C ARG A 204 27.27 7.41 18.12
N LEU A 205 28.18 8.13 18.79
CA LEU A 205 28.19 9.58 18.78
C LEU A 205 28.44 10.10 17.36
N MET A 206 29.41 9.52 16.64
CA MET A 206 29.71 9.88 15.26
C MET A 206 28.54 9.57 14.32
N GLY A 207 27.87 8.42 14.46
CA GLY A 207 26.69 8.08 13.66
C GLY A 207 25.52 9.03 13.91
N LEU A 208 25.28 9.41 15.16
CA LEU A 208 24.25 10.39 15.52
C LEU A 208 24.59 11.79 14.98
N LEU A 209 25.84 12.22 15.14
CA LEU A 209 26.31 13.52 14.62
C LEU A 209 26.22 13.58 13.09
N ALA A 210 26.56 12.50 12.39
CA ALA A 210 26.40 12.41 10.94
C ALA A 210 24.92 12.51 10.53
N ALA A 211 24.02 11.81 11.24
CA ALA A 211 22.58 11.89 10.97
C ALA A 211 22.02 13.30 11.21
N VAL A 212 22.42 13.95 12.30
CA VAL A 212 22.03 15.34 12.61
C VAL A 212 22.62 16.32 11.61
N GLY A 213 23.88 16.15 11.22
CA GLY A 213 24.54 16.98 10.20
C GLY A 213 23.85 16.87 8.84
N LEU A 214 23.46 15.67 8.42
CA LEU A 214 22.69 15.46 7.20
C LEU A 214 21.29 16.09 7.29
N ALA A 215 20.63 15.99 8.44
CA ALA A 215 19.34 16.65 8.65
C ALA A 215 19.46 18.18 8.57
N ALA A 216 20.49 18.75 9.20
CA ALA A 216 20.77 20.18 9.15
C ALA A 216 21.07 20.65 7.72
N LEU A 217 21.87 19.88 6.97
CA LEU A 217 22.12 20.15 5.55
C LEU A 217 20.82 20.17 4.74
N LEU A 218 19.93 19.19 4.94
CA LEU A 218 18.64 19.15 4.26
C LEU A 218 17.76 20.35 4.63
N VAL A 219 17.77 20.80 5.88
CA VAL A 219 17.05 22.02 6.29
C VAL A 219 17.62 23.26 5.57
N VAL A 220 18.95 23.38 5.47
CA VAL A 220 19.61 24.47 4.73
C VAL A 220 19.28 24.43 3.24
N LEU A 221 19.11 23.24 2.66
CA LEU A 221 18.67 23.03 1.27
C LEU A 221 17.14 23.18 1.09
N GLU A 222 16.45 23.76 2.07
CA GLU A 222 14.99 23.97 2.06
C GLU A 222 14.17 22.67 1.97
N ARG A 223 14.70 21.57 2.54
CA ARG A 223 14.07 20.25 2.65
C ARG A 223 13.82 19.81 4.11
N PRO A 224 13.10 20.60 4.92
CA PRO A 224 12.92 20.30 6.34
C PRO A 224 12.17 18.98 6.60
N THR A 225 11.19 18.64 5.76
CA THR A 225 10.42 17.38 5.85
C THR A 225 11.29 16.15 5.62
N ALA A 226 12.17 16.18 4.60
CA ALA A 226 13.17 15.13 4.38
C ALA A 226 14.17 15.05 5.55
N GLY A 227 14.61 16.21 6.06
CA GLY A 227 15.49 16.30 7.23
C GLY A 227 14.89 15.67 8.50
N LEU A 228 13.59 15.83 8.73
CA LEU A 228 12.90 15.19 9.86
C LEU A 228 12.88 13.65 9.75
N ALA A 229 12.70 13.12 8.55
CA ALA A 229 12.69 11.68 8.31
C ALA A 229 14.10 11.06 8.34
N ILE A 230 15.15 11.82 7.97
CA ILE A 230 16.50 11.28 7.79
C ILE A 230 17.15 10.80 9.10
N VAL A 231 16.89 11.47 10.22
CA VAL A 231 17.52 11.12 11.51
C VAL A 231 17.08 9.72 11.98
N PRO A 232 15.78 9.42 12.15
CA PRO A 232 15.37 8.07 12.51
C PRO A 232 15.68 7.05 11.42
N LEU A 233 15.72 7.44 10.14
CA LEU A 233 16.11 6.57 9.03
C LEU A 233 17.55 6.06 9.17
N VAL A 234 18.53 6.96 9.31
CA VAL A 234 19.95 6.61 9.42
C VAL A 234 20.20 5.73 10.64
N LEU A 235 19.54 6.07 11.76
CA LEU A 235 19.66 5.28 12.97
C LEU A 235 19.02 3.89 12.80
N ALA A 236 17.83 3.79 12.20
CA ALA A 236 17.20 2.50 11.91
C ALA A 236 18.09 1.63 11.02
N LEU A 237 18.69 2.19 9.96
CA LEU A 237 19.66 1.47 9.12
C LEU A 237 20.85 0.95 9.92
N ALA A 238 21.45 1.80 10.78
CA ALA A 238 22.56 1.40 11.65
C ALA A 238 22.18 0.24 12.59
N PHE A 239 20.96 0.23 13.13
CA PHE A 239 20.45 -0.87 13.94
C PHE A 239 20.14 -2.13 13.14
N ALA A 240 19.61 -2.00 11.92
CA ALA A 240 19.30 -3.13 11.04
C ALA A 240 20.56 -3.91 10.66
N VAL A 241 21.65 -3.21 10.30
CA VAL A 241 22.93 -3.84 9.94
C VAL A 241 23.77 -4.23 11.16
N ARG A 242 23.32 -3.95 12.38
CA ARG A 242 24.07 -4.36 13.57
C ARG A 242 24.00 -5.88 13.73
N ARG A 243 25.18 -6.52 13.70
CA ARG A 243 25.33 -7.99 13.72
C ARG A 243 24.71 -8.70 14.94
N TRP A 244 24.60 -7.99 16.06
CA TRP A 244 24.12 -8.54 17.33
C TRP A 244 22.66 -8.22 17.64
N THR A 245 21.99 -7.43 16.78
CA THR A 245 20.55 -7.18 16.91
C THR A 245 19.80 -8.50 16.68
N PRO A 246 18.80 -8.90 17.45
CA PRO A 246 18.01 -10.10 17.11
C PRO A 246 17.41 -10.02 15.69
N PRO A 247 17.32 -11.11 14.91
CA PRO A 247 16.86 -11.07 13.51
C PRO A 247 15.52 -10.37 13.32
N GLU A 248 14.55 -10.63 14.21
CA GLU A 248 13.24 -10.01 14.22
C GLU A 248 13.32 -8.48 14.42
N ASN A 249 14.24 -8.01 15.24
CA ASN A 249 14.47 -6.58 15.46
C ASN A 249 15.19 -5.94 14.29
N ALA A 250 16.14 -6.65 13.67
CA ALA A 250 16.81 -6.19 12.46
C ALA A 250 15.81 -6.03 11.30
N PHE A 251 14.85 -6.96 11.19
CA PHE A 251 13.77 -6.87 10.20
C PHE A 251 12.82 -5.70 10.47
N VAL A 252 12.41 -5.48 11.73
CA VAL A 252 11.60 -4.29 12.10
C VAL A 252 12.34 -2.99 11.76
N MET A 253 13.65 -2.93 12.01
CA MET A 253 14.47 -1.76 11.66
C MET A 253 14.62 -1.59 10.15
N LEU A 254 14.69 -2.68 9.39
CA LEU A 254 14.68 -2.64 7.92
C LEU A 254 13.36 -2.07 7.40
N LEU A 255 12.21 -2.53 7.92
CA LEU A 255 10.90 -1.98 7.56
C LEU A 255 10.80 -0.49 7.90
N LEU A 256 11.23 -0.10 9.10
CA LEU A 256 11.26 1.30 9.52
C LEU A 256 12.13 2.14 8.57
N ALA A 257 13.32 1.64 8.22
CA ALA A 257 14.23 2.31 7.32
C ALA A 257 13.65 2.43 5.89
N LEU A 258 13.04 1.37 5.35
CA LEU A 258 12.44 1.43 4.01
C LEU A 258 11.26 2.40 3.98
N GLY A 259 10.38 2.34 4.99
CA GLY A 259 9.26 3.28 5.10
C GLY A 259 9.70 4.75 5.19
N LEU A 260 10.64 5.06 6.10
CA LEU A 260 11.20 6.41 6.22
C LEU A 260 12.00 6.83 5.00
N GLY A 261 12.70 5.88 4.35
CA GLY A 261 13.44 6.10 3.12
C GLY A 261 12.54 6.48 1.96
N ILE A 262 11.37 5.85 1.84
CA ILE A 262 10.35 6.23 0.86
C ILE A 262 9.81 7.64 1.18
N VAL A 263 9.43 7.89 2.44
CA VAL A 263 8.93 9.22 2.86
C VAL A 263 9.95 10.33 2.57
N ALA A 264 11.22 10.13 2.93
CA ALA A 264 12.28 11.08 2.65
C ALA A 264 12.56 11.19 1.14
N GLY A 265 12.58 10.08 0.41
CA GLY A 265 12.85 10.03 -1.03
C GLY A 265 11.84 10.83 -1.84
N THR A 266 10.55 10.70 -1.53
CA THR A 266 9.47 11.44 -2.21
C THR A 266 9.45 12.96 -1.94
N GLU A 267 10.23 13.42 -0.96
CA GLU A 267 10.45 14.85 -0.69
C GLU A 267 11.67 15.41 -1.47
N LEU A 268 12.48 14.54 -2.07
CA LEU A 268 13.70 14.89 -2.80
C LEU A 268 13.54 14.68 -4.31
N ILE A 269 13.02 13.52 -4.69
CA ILE A 269 12.86 13.10 -6.09
C ILE A 269 11.42 12.66 -6.37
N TYR A 270 10.99 12.82 -7.62
CA TYR A 270 9.72 12.29 -8.11
C TYR A 270 9.90 11.58 -9.45
N LEU A 271 8.96 10.68 -9.77
CA LEU A 271 8.87 10.08 -11.09
C LEU A 271 8.01 10.94 -12.00
N ARG A 272 8.55 11.28 -13.17
CA ARG A 272 7.87 12.06 -14.21
C ARG A 272 6.83 11.21 -14.92
N ASP A 273 5.58 11.64 -14.87
CA ASP A 273 4.48 11.05 -15.64
C ASP A 273 3.71 12.16 -16.39
N PHE A 274 2.51 11.86 -16.89
CA PHE A 274 1.68 12.81 -17.62
C PHE A 274 1.28 14.07 -16.84
N LEU A 275 1.53 14.13 -15.52
CA LEU A 275 1.30 15.33 -14.71
C LEU A 275 2.54 16.25 -14.65
N ASP A 276 3.68 15.82 -15.19
CA ASP A 276 4.91 16.61 -15.21
C ASP A 276 4.67 17.99 -15.87
N GLY A 277 5.34 19.02 -15.35
CA GLY A 277 5.13 20.41 -15.74
C GLY A 277 3.87 21.08 -15.20
N GLY A 278 2.95 20.35 -14.56
CA GLY A 278 1.75 20.92 -13.93
C GLY A 278 1.86 21.12 -12.41
N ASP A 279 0.84 21.72 -11.81
CA ASP A 279 0.74 21.93 -10.34
C ASP A 279 0.75 20.60 -9.55
N TRP A 280 0.40 19.49 -10.21
CA TRP A 280 0.29 18.15 -9.63
C TRP A 280 1.45 17.23 -10.01
N TYR A 281 2.59 17.77 -10.50
CA TYR A 281 3.70 17.01 -11.11
C TYR A 281 4.23 15.81 -10.32
N ARG A 282 4.13 15.81 -8.98
CA ARG A 282 4.56 14.69 -8.12
C ARG A 282 3.42 13.96 -7.43
N MET A 283 2.16 14.23 -7.79
CA MET A 283 0.98 13.66 -7.12
C MET A 283 1.01 12.14 -7.12
N ASN A 284 1.24 11.51 -8.28
CA ASN A 284 1.30 10.05 -8.38
C ASN A 284 2.51 9.47 -7.63
N THR A 285 3.65 10.16 -7.63
CA THR A 285 4.79 9.75 -6.80
C THR A 285 4.39 9.72 -5.33
N LEU A 286 3.84 10.81 -4.80
CA LEU A 286 3.41 10.87 -3.40
C LEU A 286 2.35 9.82 -3.11
N PHE A 287 1.30 9.74 -3.93
CA PHE A 287 0.19 8.83 -3.73
C PHE A 287 0.62 7.36 -3.76
N LYS A 288 1.33 6.93 -4.81
CA LYS A 288 1.65 5.51 -5.04
C LYS A 288 2.73 5.01 -4.08
N PHE A 289 3.75 5.81 -3.78
CA PHE A 289 4.79 5.41 -2.83
C PHE A 289 4.37 5.53 -1.37
N SER A 290 3.37 6.36 -1.05
CA SER A 290 2.85 6.42 0.33
C SER A 290 2.21 5.11 0.77
N VAL A 291 1.66 4.31 -0.15
CA VAL A 291 1.03 3.02 0.15
C VAL A 291 2.04 2.03 0.77
N PRO A 292 3.16 1.65 0.12
CA PRO A 292 4.16 0.79 0.73
C PRO A 292 4.82 1.45 1.96
N ALA A 293 4.98 2.79 1.99
CA ALA A 293 5.49 3.47 3.18
C ALA A 293 4.58 3.28 4.41
N TRP A 294 3.26 3.46 4.26
CA TRP A 294 2.30 3.17 5.33
C TRP A 294 2.30 1.70 5.73
N LEU A 295 2.42 0.78 4.78
CA LEU A 295 2.50 -0.64 5.09
C LEU A 295 3.73 -0.95 5.94
N PHE A 296 4.92 -0.51 5.52
CA PHE A 296 6.17 -0.79 6.24
C PHE A 296 6.19 -0.11 7.62
N LEU A 297 5.79 1.16 7.70
CA LEU A 297 5.71 1.89 8.97
C LEU A 297 4.62 1.35 9.89
N GLY A 298 3.50 0.87 9.34
CA GLY A 298 2.42 0.23 10.09
C GLY A 298 2.86 -1.10 10.70
N LEU A 299 3.48 -1.99 9.91
CA LEU A 299 4.01 -3.27 10.37
C LEU A 299 5.12 -3.07 11.42
N ALA A 300 6.06 -2.16 11.17
CA ALA A 300 7.06 -1.78 12.17
C ALA A 300 6.39 -1.20 13.42
N GLY A 301 5.42 -0.31 13.24
CA GLY A 301 4.65 0.35 14.30
C GLY A 301 3.95 -0.63 15.24
N GLY A 302 3.37 -1.71 14.71
CA GLY A 302 2.74 -2.77 15.49
C GLY A 302 3.68 -3.46 16.48
N VAL A 303 4.97 -3.54 16.15
CA VAL A 303 6.01 -4.09 17.05
C VAL A 303 6.62 -3.01 17.95
N MET A 304 6.87 -1.82 17.40
CA MET A 304 7.50 -0.71 18.12
C MET A 304 6.61 -0.20 19.25
N LEU A 305 5.32 0.01 19.00
CA LEU A 305 4.40 0.66 19.94
C LEU A 305 4.32 -0.07 21.29
N PRO A 306 4.02 -1.38 21.37
CA PRO A 306 3.99 -2.10 22.65
C PRO A 306 5.32 -2.03 23.42
N ARG A 307 6.46 -2.09 22.71
CA ARG A 307 7.80 -2.06 23.31
C ARG A 307 8.13 -0.70 23.92
N VAL A 308 7.84 0.38 23.19
CA VAL A 308 8.05 1.74 23.69
C VAL A 308 7.05 2.03 24.81
N TRP A 309 5.80 1.57 24.69
CA TRP A 309 4.77 1.75 25.71
C TRP A 309 5.12 1.10 27.05
N ALA A 310 5.65 -0.13 27.01
CA ALA A 310 6.15 -0.84 28.19
C ALA A 310 7.38 -0.14 28.79
N THR A 311 8.28 0.37 27.94
CA THR A 311 9.46 1.11 28.40
C THR A 311 9.09 2.45 29.05
N ALA A 312 8.14 3.18 28.47
CA ALA A 312 7.59 4.40 29.04
C ALA A 312 6.85 4.14 30.37
N GLY A 313 6.23 2.96 30.52
CA GLY A 313 5.58 2.55 31.76
C GLY A 313 6.50 2.48 32.98
N ARG A 314 7.80 2.23 32.75
CA ARG A 314 8.86 2.17 33.79
C ARG A 314 9.50 3.53 34.09
N ARG A 315 9.09 4.60 33.38
CA ARG A 315 9.61 5.96 33.57
C ARG A 315 8.78 6.69 34.64
N PRO A 316 9.35 7.72 35.29
CA PRO A 316 8.61 8.51 36.27
C PRO A 316 7.37 9.15 35.66
N ILE A 317 6.38 9.42 36.51
CA ILE A 317 5.03 9.81 36.12
C ILE A 317 4.99 11.02 35.18
N TRP A 318 5.88 12.00 35.40
CA TRP A 318 6.02 13.22 34.61
C TRP A 318 6.56 13.00 33.18
N LEU A 319 7.18 11.86 32.89
CA LEU A 319 7.59 11.49 31.54
C LEU A 319 6.61 10.47 30.91
N ARG A 320 6.08 9.57 31.74
CA ARG A 320 5.17 8.51 31.32
C ARG A 320 3.86 9.05 30.75
N TRP A 321 3.14 9.89 31.50
CA TRP A 321 1.80 10.33 31.08
C TRP A 321 1.82 11.31 29.91
N PRO A 322 2.71 12.32 29.85
CA PRO A 322 2.78 13.19 28.67
C PRO A 322 3.13 12.42 27.40
N TRP A 323 4.06 11.46 27.46
CA TRP A 323 4.39 10.64 26.30
C TRP A 323 3.20 9.77 25.86
N ARG A 324 2.53 9.08 26.80
CA ARG A 324 1.35 8.25 26.48
C ARG A 324 0.18 9.09 25.96
N GLY A 325 -0.05 10.26 26.57
CA GLY A 325 -1.03 11.22 26.12
C GLY A 325 -0.76 11.69 24.70
N LEU A 326 0.50 12.00 24.36
CA LEU A 326 0.88 12.39 23.01
C LEU A 326 0.71 11.24 21.99
N VAL A 327 1.07 10.00 22.34
CA VAL A 327 0.78 8.82 21.49
C VAL A 327 -0.72 8.72 21.21
N LEU A 328 -1.54 8.75 22.26
CA LEU A 328 -2.99 8.63 22.13
C LEU A 328 -3.58 9.79 21.31
N LEU A 329 -3.10 11.02 21.55
CA LEU A 329 -3.51 12.19 20.79
C LEU A 329 -3.21 12.03 19.29
N LEU A 330 -1.97 11.67 18.94
CA LEU A 330 -1.56 11.47 17.54
C LEU A 330 -2.33 10.31 16.88
N LEU A 331 -2.58 9.23 17.63
CA LEU A 331 -3.34 8.08 17.13
C LEU A 331 -4.81 8.45 16.89
N VAL A 332 -5.47 9.10 17.85
CA VAL A 332 -6.86 9.57 17.72
C VAL A 332 -6.98 10.55 16.56
N PHE A 333 -6.04 11.49 16.42
CA PHE A 333 -6.04 12.45 15.33
C PHE A 333 -5.82 11.77 13.96
N GLY A 334 -4.92 10.79 13.88
CA GLY A 334 -4.72 9.99 12.66
C GLY A 334 -5.95 9.18 12.26
N LEU A 335 -6.74 8.71 13.24
CA LEU A 335 -7.99 7.99 13.01
C LEU A 335 -9.19 8.91 12.78
N ALA A 336 -9.09 10.21 13.06
CA ALA A 336 -10.21 11.15 12.97
C ALA A 336 -10.79 11.28 11.54
N PHE A 337 -10.00 10.97 10.51
CA PHE A 337 -10.49 10.93 9.13
C PHE A 337 -11.60 9.88 8.93
N LEU A 338 -11.60 8.76 9.67
CA LEU A 338 -12.63 7.73 9.53
C LEU A 338 -14.02 8.23 9.93
N PRO A 339 -14.24 8.77 11.16
CA PRO A 339 -15.56 9.27 11.56
C PRO A 339 -15.90 10.65 10.98
N LEU A 340 -14.92 11.47 10.56
CA LEU A 340 -15.19 12.84 10.08
C LEU A 340 -15.16 12.94 8.55
N GLY A 341 -14.19 12.30 7.91
CA GLY A 341 -13.94 12.39 6.47
C GLY A 341 -15.02 11.70 5.65
N VAL A 342 -15.40 10.47 6.02
CA VAL A 342 -16.42 9.70 5.30
C VAL A 342 -17.78 10.42 5.32
N PRO A 343 -18.34 10.82 6.47
CA PRO A 343 -19.64 11.52 6.47
C PRO A 343 -19.59 12.88 5.79
N SER A 344 -18.45 13.59 5.84
CA SER A 344 -18.26 14.84 5.11
C SER A 344 -18.35 14.63 3.60
N ARG A 345 -17.59 13.66 3.06
CA ARG A 345 -17.61 13.33 1.63
C ARG A 345 -18.97 12.83 1.15
N VAL A 346 -19.65 11.99 1.94
CA VAL A 346 -20.97 11.52 1.55
C VAL A 346 -22.01 12.66 1.64
N ARG A 347 -21.89 13.61 2.57
CA ARG A 347 -22.79 14.80 2.63
C ARG A 347 -22.62 15.74 1.46
N ASP A 348 -21.38 15.91 1.00
CA ASP A 348 -21.06 16.67 -0.20
C ASP A 348 -21.68 16.01 -1.44
N ARG A 349 -21.61 14.68 -1.53
CA ARG A 349 -22.10 13.94 -2.69
C ARG A 349 -23.62 13.72 -2.71
N PHE A 350 -24.18 13.28 -1.59
CA PHE A 350 -25.60 12.95 -1.41
C PHE A 350 -26.14 13.68 -0.17
N PRO A 351 -26.57 14.94 -0.35
CA PRO A 351 -27.18 15.70 0.73
C PRO A 351 -28.55 15.11 1.11
N GLY A 352 -28.90 15.20 2.40
CA GLY A 352 -30.22 14.81 2.89
C GLY A 352 -30.25 13.38 3.48
N PRO A 353 -31.31 12.59 3.19
CA PRO A 353 -31.56 11.35 3.91
C PRO A 353 -30.49 10.29 3.68
N ARG A 354 -30.45 9.30 4.59
CA ARG A 354 -29.47 8.19 4.57
C ARG A 354 -30.20 6.84 4.60
N PRO A 355 -29.65 5.82 3.92
CA PRO A 355 -30.15 4.47 4.07
C PRO A 355 -29.92 3.95 5.50
N ALA A 356 -30.52 2.81 5.82
CA ALA A 356 -30.26 2.12 7.08
C ALA A 356 -28.76 1.78 7.21
N ILE A 357 -28.21 2.00 8.41
CA ILE A 357 -26.82 1.65 8.71
C ILE A 357 -26.70 0.13 8.84
N GLY A 358 -25.63 -0.44 8.29
CA GLY A 358 -25.30 -1.86 8.43
C GLY A 358 -26.00 -2.79 7.43
N THR A 359 -26.71 -2.26 6.44
CA THR A 359 -27.23 -3.07 5.34
C THR A 359 -26.10 -3.67 4.50
N PRO A 360 -26.20 -4.93 4.06
CA PRO A 360 -25.28 -5.52 3.09
C PRO A 360 -25.56 -5.06 1.65
N ASP A 361 -26.72 -4.41 1.39
CA ASP A 361 -27.08 -3.88 0.08
C ASP A 361 -26.27 -2.62 -0.26
N GLY A 362 -25.29 -2.77 -1.14
CA GLY A 362 -24.45 -1.67 -1.62
C GLY A 362 -25.19 -0.63 -2.46
N ALA A 363 -26.37 -0.94 -2.99
CA ALA A 363 -27.23 -0.02 -3.74
C ALA A 363 -28.27 0.69 -2.85
N ALA A 364 -28.38 0.34 -1.56
CA ALA A 364 -29.39 0.90 -0.66
C ALA A 364 -29.36 2.44 -0.58
N PHE A 365 -28.20 3.07 -0.76
CA PHE A 365 -28.10 4.53 -0.79
C PHE A 365 -28.95 5.17 -1.89
N MET A 366 -29.21 4.46 -2.99
CA MET A 366 -30.00 4.96 -4.11
C MET A 366 -31.48 5.14 -3.75
N THR A 367 -31.99 4.37 -2.79
CA THR A 367 -33.40 4.45 -2.34
C THR A 367 -33.78 5.83 -1.81
N VAL A 368 -32.79 6.60 -1.33
CA VAL A 368 -32.99 7.94 -0.77
C VAL A 368 -32.08 9.00 -1.37
N GLY A 369 -31.04 8.57 -2.11
CA GLY A 369 -29.98 9.41 -2.63
C GLY A 369 -30.50 10.38 -3.67
N ARG A 370 -30.10 11.64 -3.52
CA ARG A 370 -30.34 12.71 -4.48
C ARG A 370 -29.10 13.54 -4.64
N TYR A 371 -28.85 14.04 -5.83
CA TYR A 371 -27.77 14.97 -6.12
C TYR A 371 -28.12 15.80 -7.36
N SER A 372 -27.35 16.84 -7.64
CA SER A 372 -27.57 17.69 -8.82
C SER A 372 -26.37 17.63 -9.75
N TRP A 373 -26.63 17.49 -11.06
CA TRP A 373 -25.63 17.47 -12.12
C TRP A 373 -26.29 17.75 -13.48
N PRO A 374 -25.68 18.55 -14.38
CA PRO A 374 -24.37 19.21 -14.22
C PRO A 374 -24.43 20.47 -13.35
N ASP A 375 -25.63 20.96 -13.05
CA ASP A 375 -25.87 22.15 -12.24
C ASP A 375 -26.97 21.88 -11.21
N SER A 376 -27.31 22.89 -10.40
CA SER A 376 -28.34 22.82 -9.37
C SER A 376 -29.77 22.71 -9.89
N LYS A 377 -30.02 22.95 -11.19
CA LYS A 377 -31.35 22.84 -11.81
C LYS A 377 -31.68 21.41 -12.23
N HIS A 378 -30.66 20.60 -12.47
CA HIS A 378 -30.80 19.20 -12.88
C HIS A 378 -30.63 18.28 -11.67
N THR A 379 -31.72 18.03 -10.95
CA THR A 379 -31.71 17.11 -9.80
C THR A 379 -31.99 15.68 -10.25
N VAL A 380 -31.14 14.76 -9.81
CA VAL A 380 -31.25 13.32 -10.03
C VAL A 380 -31.68 12.65 -8.73
N GLU A 381 -32.86 12.03 -8.76
CA GLU A 381 -33.40 11.20 -7.67
C GLU A 381 -33.12 9.74 -7.97
N LEU A 382 -32.19 9.14 -7.21
CA LEU A 382 -31.68 7.80 -7.51
C LEU A 382 -32.69 6.67 -7.26
N ALA A 383 -33.81 6.95 -6.58
CA ALA A 383 -34.81 5.93 -6.28
C ALA A 383 -35.44 5.34 -7.55
N TYR A 384 -35.59 6.14 -8.61
CA TYR A 384 -36.12 5.66 -9.88
C TYR A 384 -35.11 4.79 -10.64
N ASP A 385 -33.83 5.16 -10.61
CA ASP A 385 -32.75 4.33 -11.15
C ASP A 385 -32.62 3.01 -10.37
N TYR A 386 -32.74 3.04 -9.04
CA TYR A 386 -32.71 1.85 -8.17
C TYR A 386 -33.76 0.83 -8.60
N LEU A 387 -35.02 1.25 -8.74
CA LEU A 387 -36.11 0.36 -9.14
C LEU A 387 -35.89 -0.21 -10.55
N ALA A 388 -35.37 0.58 -11.48
CA ALA A 388 -35.08 0.15 -12.84
C ALA A 388 -33.91 -0.85 -12.91
N ILE A 389 -32.85 -0.61 -12.14
CA ILE A 389 -31.69 -1.51 -12.05
C ILE A 389 -32.07 -2.83 -11.39
N HIS A 390 -32.87 -2.81 -10.33
CA HIS A 390 -33.39 -4.04 -9.72
C HIS A 390 -34.30 -4.80 -10.67
N TRP A 391 -35.16 -4.11 -11.43
CA TRP A 391 -35.94 -4.77 -12.47
C TRP A 391 -35.05 -5.48 -13.50
N LEU A 392 -33.97 -4.83 -13.96
CA LEU A 392 -32.99 -5.44 -14.86
C LEU A 392 -32.34 -6.70 -14.25
N LEU A 393 -31.89 -6.63 -13.00
CA LEU A 393 -31.30 -7.77 -12.29
C LEU A 393 -32.27 -8.94 -12.12
N ASP A 394 -33.56 -8.65 -11.89
CA ASP A 394 -34.58 -9.66 -11.61
C ASP A 394 -35.14 -10.31 -12.89
N HIS A 395 -35.11 -9.61 -14.03
CA HIS A 395 -35.83 -10.02 -15.26
C HIS A 395 -34.93 -10.29 -16.47
N VAL A 396 -33.67 -9.85 -16.44
CA VAL A 396 -32.77 -9.99 -17.58
C VAL A 396 -31.69 -11.02 -17.27
N THR A 397 -31.62 -12.05 -18.08
CA THR A 397 -30.61 -13.11 -18.00
C THR A 397 -29.57 -12.97 -19.10
N GLY A 398 -28.36 -13.50 -18.87
CA GLY A 398 -27.25 -13.44 -19.82
C GLY A 398 -26.46 -12.13 -19.71
N THR A 399 -25.84 -11.70 -20.80
CA THR A 399 -24.99 -10.51 -20.84
C THR A 399 -25.34 -9.61 -22.04
N PRO A 400 -26.61 -9.16 -22.17
CA PRO A 400 -26.99 -8.26 -23.26
C PRO A 400 -26.30 -6.90 -23.09
N VAL A 401 -26.03 -6.22 -24.20
CA VAL A 401 -25.51 -4.85 -24.12
C VAL A 401 -26.64 -3.91 -23.70
N VAL A 402 -26.47 -3.27 -22.55
CA VAL A 402 -27.30 -2.15 -22.10
C VAL A 402 -26.73 -0.86 -22.69
N ALA A 403 -27.51 -0.23 -23.56
CA ALA A 403 -27.24 1.12 -24.03
C ALA A 403 -27.63 2.12 -22.92
N GLU A 404 -26.62 2.73 -22.32
CA GLU A 404 -26.73 3.95 -21.52
C GLU A 404 -25.70 4.96 -22.06
N ALA A 405 -25.80 6.24 -21.68
CA ALA A 405 -24.88 7.25 -22.22
C ALA A 405 -23.41 6.87 -21.93
N PRO A 406 -22.49 6.87 -22.91
CA PRO A 406 -21.10 6.52 -22.66
C PRO A 406 -20.36 7.63 -21.87
N ALA A 407 -19.35 7.28 -21.09
CA ALA A 407 -18.48 8.29 -20.46
C ALA A 407 -17.80 9.17 -21.53
N GLY A 408 -17.73 10.48 -21.29
CA GLY A 408 -17.13 11.40 -22.25
C GLY A 408 -17.47 12.87 -22.01
N GLY A 409 -17.03 13.73 -22.95
CA GLY A 409 -17.40 15.14 -22.97
C GLY A 409 -18.73 15.36 -23.69
N TYR A 410 -19.58 16.20 -23.12
CA TYR A 410 -20.89 16.56 -23.65
C TYR A 410 -21.12 18.08 -23.56
N THR A 411 -22.10 18.58 -24.31
CA THR A 411 -22.55 19.98 -24.21
C THR A 411 -23.95 20.01 -23.64
N VAL A 412 -24.13 20.59 -22.46
CA VAL A 412 -25.44 20.77 -21.80
C VAL A 412 -25.65 22.26 -21.59
N ALA A 413 -26.77 22.81 -22.09
CA ALA A 413 -27.09 24.23 -22.01
C ALA A 413 -25.96 25.18 -22.48
N GLY A 414 -25.21 24.78 -23.52
CA GLY A 414 -24.09 25.55 -24.06
C GLY A 414 -22.78 25.45 -23.27
N GLN A 415 -22.74 24.63 -22.21
CA GLN A 415 -21.53 24.41 -21.41
C GLN A 415 -20.94 23.02 -21.69
N SER A 416 -19.61 22.96 -21.80
CA SER A 416 -18.89 21.68 -21.87
C SER A 416 -18.86 21.04 -20.49
N VAL A 417 -19.37 19.80 -20.40
CA VAL A 417 -19.46 19.02 -19.17
C VAL A 417 -18.86 17.64 -19.37
N GLY A 418 -18.16 17.15 -18.36
CA GLY A 418 -17.71 15.76 -18.30
C GLY A 418 -18.82 14.88 -17.74
N TYR A 419 -19.22 13.85 -18.49
CA TYR A 419 -20.10 12.80 -18.01
C TYR A 419 -19.25 11.61 -17.56
N ASP A 420 -19.15 11.45 -16.24
CA ASP A 420 -18.31 10.44 -15.61
C ASP A 420 -19.02 9.68 -14.47
N TYR A 421 -18.47 8.52 -14.11
CA TYR A 421 -18.99 7.69 -13.03
C TYR A 421 -19.00 8.39 -11.65
N TYR A 422 -18.01 9.25 -11.36
CA TYR A 422 -17.80 9.81 -10.03
C TYR A 422 -18.67 11.02 -9.73
N ARG A 423 -18.79 11.98 -10.66
CA ARG A 423 -19.54 13.24 -10.51
C ARG A 423 -20.88 13.23 -11.23
N ALA A 424 -20.94 12.76 -12.47
CA ALA A 424 -22.24 12.60 -13.13
C ALA A 424 -23.02 11.41 -12.58
N GLY A 425 -22.31 10.40 -12.02
CA GLY A 425 -22.92 9.13 -11.68
C GLY A 425 -23.33 8.36 -12.94
N GLY A 426 -22.65 8.61 -14.07
CA GLY A 426 -22.93 7.93 -15.33
C GLY A 426 -22.46 6.47 -15.30
N LEU A 427 -22.86 5.68 -16.31
CA LEU A 427 -22.48 4.26 -16.41
C LEU A 427 -22.96 3.39 -15.24
N ARG A 428 -23.91 3.89 -14.44
CA ARG A 428 -24.36 3.23 -13.21
C ARG A 428 -25.12 1.95 -13.51
N VAL A 429 -25.82 1.89 -14.64
CA VAL A 429 -26.69 0.76 -14.95
C VAL A 429 -25.82 -0.45 -15.23
N ALA A 430 -24.84 -0.33 -16.13
CA ALA A 430 -23.83 -1.35 -16.37
C ALA A 430 -23.02 -1.68 -15.12
N SER A 431 -22.61 -0.68 -14.34
CA SER A 431 -21.78 -0.90 -13.15
C SER A 431 -22.49 -1.68 -12.05
N LEU A 432 -23.80 -1.50 -11.89
CA LEU A 432 -24.60 -2.15 -10.84
C LEU A 432 -25.27 -3.45 -11.30
N THR A 433 -25.50 -3.61 -12.61
CA THR A 433 -26.05 -4.86 -13.17
C THR A 433 -24.97 -5.87 -13.57
N GLY A 434 -23.76 -5.41 -13.88
CA GLY A 434 -22.72 -6.21 -14.52
C GLY A 434 -22.93 -6.42 -16.03
N PHE A 435 -23.98 -5.84 -16.62
CA PHE A 435 -24.20 -5.92 -18.06
C PHE A 435 -23.19 -5.07 -18.83
N PRO A 436 -22.72 -5.54 -20.00
CA PRO A 436 -21.85 -4.74 -20.85
C PRO A 436 -22.56 -3.48 -21.37
N THR A 437 -21.80 -2.41 -21.56
CA THR A 437 -22.24 -1.18 -22.24
C THR A 437 -21.22 -0.76 -23.30
N PHE A 438 -21.38 0.40 -23.93
CA PHE A 438 -20.55 0.85 -25.05
C PHE A 438 -19.08 1.04 -24.67
N VAL A 439 -18.82 1.87 -23.65
CA VAL A 439 -17.50 2.21 -23.13
C VAL A 439 -17.60 2.53 -21.63
N GLY A 440 -16.78 1.87 -20.81
CA GLY A 440 -16.69 2.14 -19.37
C GLY A 440 -15.75 3.31 -19.02
N GLN A 441 -15.90 3.87 -17.81
CA GLN A 441 -15.18 5.09 -17.33
C GLN A 441 -13.65 5.00 -17.44
N HIS A 442 -13.08 3.81 -17.31
CA HIS A 442 -11.64 3.58 -17.20
C HIS A 442 -11.03 2.80 -18.37
N GLN A 443 -11.70 2.82 -19.53
CA GLN A 443 -11.16 2.10 -20.69
C GLN A 443 -9.90 2.76 -21.26
N TYR A 444 -9.72 4.08 -21.09
CA TYR A 444 -8.50 4.78 -21.52
C TYR A 444 -7.23 4.33 -20.77
N GLU A 445 -7.38 3.82 -19.55
CA GLU A 445 -6.28 3.25 -18.75
C GLU A 445 -5.99 1.78 -19.11
N GLN A 446 -6.87 1.13 -19.89
CA GLN A 446 -6.82 -0.30 -20.18
C GLN A 446 -6.69 -0.64 -21.67
N ARG A 447 -6.93 0.34 -22.56
CA ARG A 447 -6.99 0.14 -24.01
C ARG A 447 -6.39 1.33 -24.78
N PRO A 448 -5.97 1.13 -26.04
CA PRO A 448 -5.53 2.22 -26.91
C PRO A 448 -6.59 3.32 -27.04
N ALA A 449 -6.16 4.58 -26.90
CA ALA A 449 -7.04 5.74 -26.79
C ALA A 449 -7.91 5.96 -28.04
N ASP A 450 -7.41 5.60 -29.22
CA ASP A 450 -8.13 5.65 -30.49
C ASP A 450 -9.34 4.71 -30.51
N GLN A 451 -9.18 3.48 -30.01
CA GLN A 451 -10.26 2.50 -29.93
C GLN A 451 -11.36 2.95 -28.95
N VAL A 452 -10.95 3.48 -27.80
CA VAL A 452 -11.88 3.98 -26.77
C VAL A 452 -12.63 5.21 -27.27
N GLY A 453 -11.92 6.14 -27.92
CA GLY A 453 -12.50 7.36 -28.49
C GLY A 453 -13.53 7.06 -29.57
N GLU A 454 -13.22 6.18 -30.52
CA GLU A 454 -14.16 5.83 -31.59
C GLU A 454 -15.42 5.15 -31.03
N ARG A 455 -15.26 4.20 -30.11
CA ARG A 455 -16.41 3.52 -29.49
C ARG A 455 -17.29 4.49 -28.68
N THR A 456 -16.68 5.47 -28.01
CA THR A 456 -17.39 6.54 -27.30
C THR A 456 -18.23 7.37 -28.27
N ARG A 457 -17.64 7.79 -29.39
CA ARG A 457 -18.30 8.59 -30.43
C ARG A 457 -19.49 7.86 -31.06
N LEU A 458 -19.37 6.56 -31.31
CA LEU A 458 -20.48 5.74 -31.81
C LEU A 458 -21.65 5.70 -30.82
N GLY A 459 -21.38 5.49 -29.53
CA GLY A 459 -22.40 5.51 -28.49
C GLY A 459 -23.07 6.89 -28.32
N GLN A 460 -22.29 7.97 -28.41
CA GLN A 460 -22.84 9.34 -28.42
C GLN A 460 -23.72 9.59 -29.64
N THR A 461 -23.32 9.09 -30.82
CA THR A 461 -24.11 9.18 -32.05
C THR A 461 -25.41 8.39 -31.93
N PHE A 462 -25.36 7.20 -31.32
CA PHE A 462 -26.54 6.35 -31.09
C PHE A 462 -27.63 7.10 -30.33
N PHE A 463 -27.27 7.81 -29.26
CA PHE A 463 -28.25 8.59 -28.50
C PHE A 463 -28.64 9.91 -29.15
N SER A 464 -27.73 10.60 -29.86
CA SER A 464 -27.97 11.94 -30.41
C SER A 464 -28.59 11.98 -31.81
N THR A 465 -28.47 10.92 -32.62
CA THR A 465 -29.07 10.89 -33.96
C THR A 465 -30.60 10.96 -33.90
N THR A 466 -31.21 11.68 -34.84
CA THR A 466 -32.66 11.68 -35.12
C THR A 466 -33.02 10.79 -36.31
N ASP A 467 -32.03 10.33 -37.08
CA ASP A 467 -32.22 9.40 -38.20
C ASP A 467 -32.43 7.97 -37.69
N ILE A 468 -33.63 7.43 -37.94
CA ILE A 468 -34.04 6.07 -37.58
C ILE A 468 -33.17 5.01 -38.26
N ALA A 469 -32.80 5.21 -39.54
CA ALA A 469 -31.98 4.25 -40.26
C ALA A 469 -30.58 4.15 -39.64
N ARG A 470 -29.97 5.30 -39.32
CA ARG A 470 -28.69 5.33 -38.62
C ARG A 470 -28.78 4.72 -37.21
N ALA A 471 -29.88 4.95 -36.48
CA ALA A 471 -30.10 4.32 -35.19
C ALA A 471 -30.17 2.78 -35.29
N ARG A 472 -30.88 2.24 -36.29
CA ARG A 472 -30.93 0.78 -36.54
C ARG A 472 -29.58 0.17 -36.89
N GLU A 473 -28.78 0.88 -37.69
CA GLU A 473 -27.41 0.47 -38.00
C GLU A 473 -26.58 0.36 -36.71
N LEU A 474 -26.60 1.40 -35.89
CA LEU A 474 -25.87 1.45 -34.63
C LEU A 474 -26.39 0.42 -33.61
N MET A 475 -27.70 0.13 -33.53
CA MET A 475 -28.21 -0.95 -32.67
C MET A 475 -27.56 -2.29 -33.03
N ARG A 476 -27.45 -2.62 -34.32
CA ARG A 476 -26.81 -3.86 -34.79
C ARG A 476 -25.30 -3.85 -34.59
N GLU A 477 -24.62 -2.77 -34.96
CA GLU A 477 -23.17 -2.63 -34.83
C GLU A 477 -22.71 -2.67 -33.37
N LEU A 478 -23.45 -1.98 -32.49
CA LEU A 478 -23.16 -1.93 -31.06
C LEU A 478 -23.73 -3.12 -30.29
N ARG A 479 -24.52 -3.99 -30.95
CA ARG A 479 -25.21 -5.17 -30.39
C ARG A 479 -26.10 -4.84 -29.20
N VAL A 480 -26.86 -3.76 -29.31
CA VAL A 480 -27.78 -3.29 -28.27
C VAL A 480 -28.87 -4.34 -28.06
N GLY A 481 -29.04 -4.81 -26.83
CA GLY A 481 -30.18 -5.65 -26.44
C GLY A 481 -31.24 -4.87 -25.64
N TYR A 482 -30.77 -3.97 -24.78
CA TYR A 482 -31.62 -3.09 -23.97
C TYR A 482 -31.17 -1.64 -24.09
N ILE A 483 -32.12 -0.71 -24.02
CA ILE A 483 -31.87 0.73 -24.05
C ILE A 483 -32.43 1.33 -22.77
N TYR A 484 -31.57 1.97 -21.98
CA TYR A 484 -31.93 2.67 -20.76
C TYR A 484 -32.02 4.17 -21.04
N VAL A 485 -33.15 4.79 -20.68
CA VAL A 485 -33.35 6.24 -20.77
C VAL A 485 -33.84 6.78 -19.43
N GLY A 486 -32.90 7.31 -18.64
CA GLY A 486 -33.19 7.93 -17.34
C GLY A 486 -33.04 9.46 -17.35
N THR A 487 -32.94 10.04 -16.16
CA THR A 487 -32.77 11.49 -15.97
C THR A 487 -31.49 12.01 -16.62
N LEU A 488 -30.40 11.22 -16.58
CA LEU A 488 -29.11 11.59 -17.15
C LEU A 488 -29.16 11.64 -18.68
N GLU A 489 -29.68 10.60 -19.33
CA GLU A 489 -29.86 10.58 -20.79
C GLU A 489 -30.72 11.75 -21.26
N ARG A 490 -31.82 12.05 -20.53
CA ARG A 490 -32.71 13.18 -20.84
C ARG A 490 -32.06 14.55 -20.61
N THR A 491 -31.01 14.62 -19.81
CA THR A 491 -30.22 15.84 -19.61
C THR A 491 -29.19 16.03 -20.73
N LEU A 492 -28.64 14.91 -21.23
CA LEU A 492 -27.57 14.91 -22.23
C LEU A 492 -28.08 15.06 -23.67
N PHE A 493 -29.24 14.49 -23.99
CA PHE A 493 -29.73 14.37 -25.37
C PHE A 493 -31.07 15.07 -25.56
N SER A 494 -31.29 15.61 -26.76
CA SER A 494 -32.52 16.34 -27.07
C SER A 494 -33.74 15.42 -27.06
N VAL A 495 -34.90 16.00 -26.75
CA VAL A 495 -36.19 15.28 -26.79
C VAL A 495 -36.45 14.70 -28.19
N ASP A 496 -36.11 15.43 -29.24
CA ASP A 496 -36.26 14.97 -30.62
C ASP A 496 -35.37 13.76 -30.94
N ALA A 497 -34.14 13.73 -30.42
CA ALA A 497 -33.26 12.59 -30.57
C ALA A 497 -33.79 11.37 -29.82
N LEU A 498 -34.32 11.53 -28.60
CA LEU A 498 -34.83 10.41 -27.81
C LEU A 498 -36.19 9.88 -28.30
N ARG A 499 -37.02 10.72 -28.93
CA ARG A 499 -38.32 10.32 -29.51
C ARG A 499 -38.21 9.17 -30.51
N LYS A 500 -37.04 8.97 -31.13
CA LYS A 500 -36.81 7.84 -32.05
C LYS A 500 -37.11 6.48 -31.42
N PHE A 501 -36.90 6.32 -30.12
CA PHE A 501 -37.15 5.04 -29.45
C PHE A 501 -38.65 4.76 -29.36
N ASP A 502 -39.47 5.79 -29.14
CA ASP A 502 -40.93 5.65 -29.15
C ASP A 502 -41.44 5.32 -30.57
N VAL A 503 -40.87 5.95 -31.60
CA VAL A 503 -41.17 5.62 -33.01
C VAL A 503 -40.81 4.16 -33.32
N LEU A 504 -39.67 3.67 -32.84
CA LEU A 504 -39.27 2.27 -33.02
C LEU A 504 -40.17 1.30 -32.25
N VAL A 505 -40.81 1.73 -31.15
CA VAL A 505 -41.86 0.95 -30.48
C VAL A 505 -43.12 0.89 -31.33
N GLU A 506 -43.57 2.02 -31.89
CA GLU A 506 -44.74 2.07 -32.79
C GLU A 506 -44.55 1.19 -34.04
N LEU A 507 -43.31 1.08 -34.54
CA LEU A 507 -42.93 0.21 -35.64
C LEU A 507 -42.76 -1.26 -35.25
N GLY A 508 -42.89 -1.61 -33.96
CA GLY A 508 -42.78 -2.98 -33.46
C GLY A 508 -41.35 -3.52 -33.39
N GLU A 509 -40.33 -2.66 -33.49
CA GLU A 509 -38.91 -3.06 -33.42
C GLU A 509 -38.36 -3.03 -31.99
N LEU A 510 -38.94 -2.17 -31.14
CA LEU A 510 -38.66 -2.10 -29.71
C LEU A 510 -39.92 -2.39 -28.89
N GLU A 511 -39.72 -2.87 -27.68
CA GLU A 511 -40.76 -3.06 -26.67
C GLU A 511 -40.40 -2.29 -25.42
N VAL A 512 -41.35 -1.54 -24.84
CA VAL A 512 -41.17 -0.94 -23.51
C VAL A 512 -41.38 -2.04 -22.47
N VAL A 513 -40.29 -2.49 -21.84
CA VAL A 513 -40.31 -3.59 -20.87
C VAL A 513 -40.39 -3.13 -19.42
N TYR A 514 -39.99 -1.87 -19.16
CA TYR A 514 -40.11 -1.25 -17.85
C TYR A 514 -40.30 0.26 -18.00
N GLN A 515 -41.16 0.83 -17.16
CA GLN A 515 -41.34 2.27 -17.09
C GLN A 515 -41.72 2.71 -15.67
N ASN A 516 -41.06 3.76 -15.20
CA ASN A 516 -41.48 4.52 -14.03
C ASN A 516 -41.48 6.03 -14.36
N SER A 517 -41.66 6.89 -13.36
CA SER A 517 -41.80 8.34 -13.57
C SER A 517 -40.57 9.02 -14.19
N ARG A 518 -39.37 8.41 -14.10
CA ARG A 518 -38.11 9.01 -14.61
C ARG A 518 -37.34 8.13 -15.57
N VAL A 519 -37.60 6.82 -15.59
CA VAL A 519 -36.85 5.82 -16.35
C VAL A 519 -37.78 5.04 -17.28
N THR A 520 -37.33 4.86 -18.52
CA THR A 520 -37.91 3.92 -19.47
C THR A 520 -36.82 2.95 -19.93
N ILE A 521 -37.14 1.66 -19.98
CA ILE A 521 -36.27 0.63 -20.56
C ILE A 521 -36.96 0.01 -21.77
N TYR A 522 -36.25 0.00 -22.89
CA TYR A 522 -36.66 -0.64 -24.13
C TYR A 522 -35.86 -1.92 -24.35
N ARG A 523 -36.47 -2.92 -24.96
CA ARG A 523 -35.84 -4.16 -25.42
C ARG A 523 -36.04 -4.32 -26.93
N LEU A 524 -35.08 -4.91 -27.64
CA LEU A 524 -35.28 -5.28 -29.04
C LEU A 524 -36.30 -6.44 -29.16
N ALA A 525 -37.30 -6.28 -30.03
CA ALA A 525 -38.43 -7.22 -30.14
C ALA A 525 -38.04 -8.60 -30.71
N ASN A 526 -36.88 -8.73 -31.36
CA ASN A 526 -36.46 -9.93 -32.10
C ASN A 526 -35.40 -10.80 -31.40
N GLU A 527 -35.07 -10.56 -30.12
CA GLU A 527 -34.09 -11.36 -29.36
C GLU A 527 -34.71 -12.55 -28.58
N ARG A 528 -35.58 -13.34 -29.21
CA ARG A 528 -36.05 -14.61 -28.62
C ARG A 528 -35.05 -15.74 -28.77
#